data_AF-A0A8B8N0P7-F1
#
_entry.id   AF-A0A8B8N0P7-F1
#
_cell.length_a   1.000
_cell.length_b   1.000
_cell.length_c   1.000
_cell.angle_alpha   90.00
_cell.angle_beta   90.00
_cell.angle_gamma   90.00
#
_symmetry.space_group_name_H-M   'P 1'
#
loop_
_entity.id
_entity.type
_entity.pdbx_description
1 polymer ?
#
loop_
_entity_poly.entity_id
_entity_poly.type
_entity_poly.pdbx_seq_one_letter_code
_entity_poly.pdbx_strand_id
1 'polypeptide(L)'
;MEGVLMRTTADVFKHGLFKGHPLEQVDVLFRDNRSSLQASRGRRFCGICCQESDGTGFVNLKRKSNKPSLKKTQAILTPVTDPTLTAKKRVYTFGKGRSEGNKGMKSLLGGKGANLAEMASIGLSVPPGLTISTEACQEYQQNGNKLPHGLWEEILEGLESVEKDMGAVLGDPSKPLLLSVRSGAAISMPGMMDTVLNLGLNDDVVAGLAVKSGERFAYDSYRRFLDMFGDVVMGISHSSFEEKLEQLKHSKGVQLDTDLTASDLKELVAQYKLVYLETKGEEFPSDPRKQLELAVNAVFDSWNSPRANKYRSINQITGLKGTAVNIQCMVFGNMGNTSGTGVLFTRNPSTGEKKLYGEFLVNAQGEDVVAGIRTPEDLDMMKNCMPEAYK
;
A
#
# COMPACT_ATOMS: atom_id res chain seq x y z
N MET A 1 -8.49 -22.13 -49.94
CA MET A 1 -9.36 -21.48 -48.94
C MET A 1 -8.46 -20.91 -47.88
N GLU A 2 -8.44 -19.58 -47.85
CA GLU A 2 -8.06 -18.64 -46.79
C GLU A 2 -6.89 -18.99 -45.86
N GLY A 3 -5.76 -18.29 -46.09
CA GLY A 3 -4.72 -18.10 -45.09
C GLY A 3 -5.00 -16.86 -44.24
N VAL A 4 -4.41 -16.82 -43.04
CA VAL A 4 -4.11 -15.57 -42.34
C VAL A 4 -2.74 -15.68 -41.69
N LEU A 5 -1.83 -14.86 -42.21
CA LEU A 5 -0.52 -14.51 -41.67
C LEU A 5 -0.74 -13.32 -40.72
N MET A 6 -0.42 -13.45 -39.43
CA MET A 6 -0.40 -12.30 -38.51
C MET A 6 1.04 -11.99 -38.11
N ARG A 7 1.49 -10.82 -38.55
CA ARG A 7 2.83 -10.26 -38.41
C ARG A 7 3.02 -9.66 -37.00
N THR A 8 4.21 -9.85 -36.45
CA THR A 8 4.71 -9.24 -35.22
C THR A 8 4.93 -7.74 -35.38
N THR A 9 4.49 -6.96 -34.40
CA THR A 9 4.67 -5.51 -34.32
C THR A 9 6.11 -5.14 -34.01
N ALA A 10 6.93 -5.01 -35.05
CA ALA A 10 8.27 -4.42 -34.98
C ALA A 10 8.59 -3.73 -36.30
N ASP A 11 7.74 -2.82 -36.78
CA ASP A 11 7.98 -2.06 -38.03
C ASP A 11 7.24 -0.70 -38.08
N VAL A 12 7.15 0.00 -36.94
CA VAL A 12 6.68 1.40 -36.93
C VAL A 12 7.60 2.21 -36.02
N PHE A 13 8.86 2.40 -36.42
CA PHE A 13 9.72 3.52 -35.97
C PHE A 13 11.05 3.50 -36.74
N LYS A 14 10.99 3.64 -38.07
CA LYS A 14 12.13 4.09 -38.88
C LYS A 14 11.61 4.90 -40.07
N HIS A 15 11.56 6.22 -39.92
CA HIS A 15 12.04 7.21 -40.88
C HIS A 15 11.48 8.60 -40.53
N GLY A 16 12.37 9.55 -40.26
CA GLY A 16 12.03 10.94 -40.01
C GLY A 16 13.18 11.76 -39.44
N LEU A 17 14.35 11.72 -40.09
CA LEU A 17 15.46 12.64 -39.84
C LEU A 17 15.11 14.01 -40.45
N PHE A 18 15.02 15.06 -39.63
CA PHE A 18 15.35 16.43 -40.05
C PHE A 18 15.95 17.22 -38.88
N LYS A 19 17.06 17.90 -39.20
CA LYS A 19 17.91 18.72 -38.33
C LYS A 19 17.27 20.09 -38.05
N GLY A 20 17.54 20.66 -36.87
CA GLY A 20 17.47 22.10 -36.63
C GLY A 20 17.24 22.50 -35.16
N HIS A 21 18.25 23.09 -34.52
CA HIS A 21 18.17 23.96 -33.33
C HIS A 21 18.58 25.38 -33.76
N PRO A 22 18.45 26.43 -32.92
CA PRO A 22 17.45 26.75 -31.89
C PRO A 22 16.86 28.18 -32.13
N LEU A 23 15.90 28.67 -31.34
CA LEU A 23 15.73 30.12 -31.04
C LEU A 23 14.67 30.34 -29.92
N GLU A 24 14.99 31.33 -29.08
CA GLU A 24 14.25 31.85 -27.92
C GLU A 24 13.08 32.80 -28.28
N GLN A 25 12.39 33.27 -27.22
CA GLN A 25 11.39 34.36 -27.07
C GLN A 25 9.91 33.90 -27.05
N VAL A 26 9.25 33.85 -25.88
CA VAL A 26 8.75 34.95 -25.01
C VAL A 26 7.56 35.69 -25.63
N ASP A 27 6.34 35.37 -25.17
CA ASP A 27 5.39 36.27 -24.47
C ASP A 27 3.90 35.95 -24.69
N VAL A 28 3.19 35.99 -23.55
CA VAL A 28 1.84 36.54 -23.32
C VAL A 28 0.69 36.10 -24.24
N LEU A 29 -0.29 35.40 -23.65
CA LEU A 29 -1.72 35.67 -23.92
C LEU A 29 -2.58 35.25 -22.71
N PHE A 30 -2.70 36.16 -21.74
CA PHE A 30 -3.89 36.29 -20.89
C PHE A 30 -4.88 37.17 -21.65
N ARG A 31 -6.07 36.66 -21.98
CA ARG A 31 -7.31 37.46 -21.98
C ARG A 31 -8.57 36.61 -22.11
N ASP A 32 -9.42 36.81 -21.11
CA ASP A 32 -10.88 36.90 -21.14
C ASP A 32 -11.71 35.83 -21.86
N ASN A 33 -12.51 35.11 -21.08
CA ASN A 33 -13.90 34.87 -21.45
C ASN A 33 -14.80 34.82 -20.21
N ARG A 34 -15.59 35.90 -20.02
CA ARG A 34 -16.80 35.93 -19.19
C ARG A 34 -18.02 36.01 -20.10
N SER A 35 -18.93 35.05 -19.95
CA SER A 35 -20.38 35.19 -20.18
C SER A 35 -21.05 33.98 -19.50
N SER A 36 -21.64 34.18 -18.32
CA SER A 36 -23.08 34.38 -18.07
C SER A 36 -23.94 33.12 -18.26
N LEU A 37 -24.48 32.57 -17.16
CA LEU A 37 -25.88 32.11 -17.07
C LEU A 37 -26.27 31.79 -15.60
N GLN A 38 -27.15 32.65 -15.09
CA GLN A 38 -28.27 32.49 -14.14
C GLN A 38 -28.37 31.23 -13.25
N ALA A 39 -28.61 31.44 -11.95
CA ALA A 39 -29.89 31.11 -11.29
C ALA A 39 -29.95 31.69 -9.86
N SER A 40 -30.99 32.46 -9.60
CA SER A 40 -31.30 33.19 -8.38
C SER A 40 -31.90 32.29 -7.29
N ARG A 41 -31.50 32.54 -6.04
CA ARG A 41 -32.08 31.97 -4.82
C ARG A 41 -33.34 32.75 -4.42
N GLY A 42 -34.48 32.07 -4.35
CA GLY A 42 -35.70 32.58 -3.71
C GLY A 42 -35.82 32.15 -2.24
N ARG A 43 -36.12 33.11 -1.35
CA ARG A 43 -36.45 32.93 0.07
C ARG A 43 -37.94 33.23 0.29
N ARG A 44 -38.56 32.39 1.14
CA ARG A 44 -39.51 32.71 2.23
C ARG A 44 -40.97 33.15 1.97
N PHE A 45 -41.85 32.40 2.67
CA PHE A 45 -42.89 32.80 3.65
C PHE A 45 -44.39 32.81 3.30
N CYS A 46 -45.16 32.24 4.25
CA CYS A 46 -46.61 32.34 4.60
C CYS A 46 -47.65 32.11 3.49
N GLY A 47 -48.79 31.45 3.68
CA GLY A 47 -49.52 31.02 4.88
C GLY A 47 -51.03 31.17 4.59
N ILE A 48 -51.87 30.37 5.27
CA ILE A 48 -53.30 30.59 5.61
C ILE A 48 -54.41 29.82 4.85
N CYS A 49 -55.25 29.16 5.68
CA CYS A 49 -56.66 28.73 5.60
C CYS A 49 -57.07 27.49 4.77
N CYS A 50 -58.09 26.69 5.12
CA CYS A 50 -58.83 26.32 6.35
C CYS A 50 -60.00 25.37 5.95
N GLN A 51 -60.55 24.61 6.92
CA GLN A 51 -61.86 23.88 6.97
C GLN A 51 -61.98 22.48 6.32
N GLU A 52 -62.19 21.39 7.08
CA GLU A 52 -63.44 20.85 7.71
C GLU A 52 -64.51 20.48 6.67
N SER A 53 -65.05 19.25 6.56
CA SER A 53 -65.93 18.58 7.54
C SER A 53 -66.48 17.24 7.00
N ASP A 54 -67.18 16.52 7.89
CA ASP A 54 -67.76 15.14 7.88
C ASP A 54 -68.71 14.69 6.75
N GLY A 55 -68.98 13.37 6.67
CA GLY A 55 -70.13 12.84 5.92
C GLY A 55 -70.25 11.31 5.72
N THR A 56 -70.74 10.62 6.74
CA THR A 56 -71.69 9.47 6.77
C THR A 56 -72.01 8.57 5.53
N GLY A 57 -71.96 7.25 5.77
CA GLY A 57 -73.14 6.37 5.65
C GLY A 57 -73.25 5.30 4.53
N PHE A 58 -73.72 4.09 4.93
CA PHE A 58 -74.38 3.01 4.13
C PHE A 58 -73.45 2.06 3.32
N VAL A 59 -73.57 0.71 3.27
CA VAL A 59 -74.61 -0.29 3.61
C VAL A 59 -73.96 -1.63 4.03
N ASN A 60 -74.64 -2.33 4.95
CA ASN A 60 -74.38 -3.68 5.43
C ASN A 60 -74.81 -4.76 4.42
N LEU A 61 -74.00 -5.79 4.16
CA LEU A 61 -74.48 -7.08 3.64
C LEU A 61 -73.77 -8.24 4.35
N LYS A 62 -74.46 -8.77 5.36
CA LYS A 62 -74.14 -10.04 6.02
C LYS A 62 -74.42 -11.21 5.08
N ARG A 63 -73.47 -12.13 4.93
CA ARG A 63 -73.77 -13.56 4.73
C ARG A 63 -72.95 -14.38 5.72
N LYS A 64 -73.66 -15.01 6.66
CA LYS A 64 -73.15 -16.10 7.51
C LYS A 64 -73.26 -17.41 6.73
N SER A 65 -72.21 -18.21 6.74
CA SER A 65 -72.31 -19.67 6.60
C SER A 65 -71.37 -20.33 7.62
N ASN A 66 -71.93 -21.29 8.36
CA ASN A 66 -71.29 -22.06 9.42
C ASN A 66 -70.61 -23.33 8.86
N LYS A 67 -69.48 -23.72 9.48
CA LYS A 67 -68.93 -25.08 9.77
C LYS A 67 -67.41 -25.17 9.50
N PRO A 68 -66.67 -26.13 10.09
CA PRO A 68 -66.35 -26.29 11.51
C PRO A 68 -64.82 -26.13 11.76
N SER A 69 -64.44 -26.01 13.03
CA SER A 69 -63.06 -25.78 13.50
C SER A 69 -62.09 -26.92 13.17
N LEU A 70 -61.04 -26.62 12.38
CA LEU A 70 -59.81 -27.40 12.30
C LEU A 70 -58.76 -26.77 13.24
N LYS A 71 -58.31 -27.54 14.23
CA LYS A 71 -57.21 -27.18 15.13
C LYS A 71 -55.96 -26.88 14.30
N LYS A 72 -55.51 -25.62 14.29
CA LYS A 72 -54.16 -25.26 13.83
C LYS A 72 -53.18 -25.57 14.96
N THR A 73 -52.45 -26.66 14.81
CA THR A 73 -51.24 -26.94 15.58
C THR A 73 -50.25 -25.79 15.31
N GLN A 74 -49.99 -24.96 16.32
CA GLN A 74 -48.90 -23.98 16.25
C GLN A 74 -47.58 -24.76 16.26
N ALA A 75 -46.88 -24.76 15.12
CA ALA A 75 -45.49 -25.18 15.08
C ALA A 75 -44.67 -24.15 15.87
N ILE A 76 -44.19 -24.55 17.05
CA ILE A 76 -43.17 -23.83 17.78
C ILE A 76 -41.89 -23.96 16.96
N LEU A 77 -41.58 -22.94 16.15
CA LEU A 77 -40.28 -22.79 15.53
C LEU A 77 -39.30 -22.38 16.64
N THR A 78 -38.64 -23.37 17.24
CA THR A 78 -37.36 -23.12 17.91
C THR A 78 -36.40 -22.48 16.91
N PRO A 79 -35.69 -21.40 17.27
CA PRO A 79 -34.67 -20.84 16.40
C PRO A 79 -33.60 -21.91 16.22
N VAL A 80 -33.52 -22.47 15.01
CA VAL A 80 -32.35 -23.22 14.58
C VAL A 80 -31.24 -22.18 14.54
N THR A 81 -30.35 -22.24 15.52
CA THR A 81 -29.07 -21.53 15.47
C THR A 81 -28.39 -21.93 14.18
N ASP A 82 -28.23 -20.96 13.30
CA ASP A 82 -27.45 -21.06 12.07
C ASP A 82 -26.10 -21.71 12.42
N PRO A 83 -25.65 -22.76 11.71
CA PRO A 83 -24.32 -23.32 11.93
C PRO A 83 -23.31 -22.18 11.78
N THR A 84 -22.52 -22.00 12.83
CA THR A 84 -21.41 -21.06 12.93
C THR A 84 -20.72 -20.95 11.57
N LEU A 85 -20.81 -19.78 10.92
CA LEU A 85 -20.03 -19.43 9.74
C LEU A 85 -18.60 -19.90 10.01
N THR A 86 -18.14 -20.93 9.30
CA THR A 86 -16.76 -21.37 9.37
C THR A 86 -15.91 -20.15 9.04
N ALA A 87 -15.25 -19.59 10.05
CA ALA A 87 -14.47 -18.36 9.91
C ALA A 87 -13.45 -18.59 8.78
N LYS A 88 -13.63 -17.85 7.69
CA LYS A 88 -12.79 -17.98 6.52
C LYS A 88 -11.43 -17.37 6.85
N LYS A 89 -10.36 -18.15 6.74
CA LYS A 89 -8.99 -17.67 7.02
C LYS A 89 -8.61 -16.51 6.09
N ARG A 90 -8.20 -15.38 6.66
CA ARG A 90 -7.87 -14.15 5.91
C ARG A 90 -6.38 -13.82 5.93
N VAL A 91 -5.64 -14.26 6.94
CA VAL A 91 -4.20 -14.03 7.09
C VAL A 91 -3.42 -15.32 6.82
N TYR A 92 -2.35 -15.24 6.03
CA TYR A 92 -1.52 -16.37 5.60
C TYR A 92 -0.05 -16.08 5.84
N THR A 93 0.60 -16.85 6.71
CA THR A 93 2.02 -16.66 7.04
C THR A 93 2.96 -17.34 6.04
N PHE A 94 4.17 -16.82 5.93
CA PHE A 94 5.27 -17.40 5.15
C PHE A 94 6.62 -17.13 5.83
N GLY A 95 7.56 -18.05 5.68
CA GLY A 95 8.89 -17.96 6.26
C GLY A 95 9.79 -19.10 5.80
N LYS A 96 11.02 -19.18 6.32
CA LYS A 96 12.03 -20.14 5.85
C LYS A 96 11.52 -21.59 5.88
N GLY A 97 11.24 -22.15 4.70
CA GLY A 97 10.78 -23.52 4.52
C GLY A 97 9.32 -23.80 4.92
N ARG A 98 8.52 -22.77 5.24
CA ARG A 98 7.12 -22.90 5.66
C ARG A 98 6.25 -21.83 5.01
N SER A 99 5.09 -22.20 4.49
CA SER A 99 4.07 -21.24 4.05
C SER A 99 2.68 -21.83 4.14
N GLU A 100 1.71 -20.99 4.48
CA GLU A 100 0.29 -21.31 4.47
C GLU A 100 -0.37 -21.01 3.12
N GLY A 101 0.37 -20.38 2.20
CA GLY A 101 -0.03 -20.09 0.83
C GLY A 101 0.74 -20.92 -0.20
N ASN A 102 0.42 -20.72 -1.48
CA ASN A 102 1.19 -21.27 -2.61
C ASN A 102 0.98 -20.44 -3.89
N LYS A 103 1.77 -20.73 -4.93
CA LYS A 103 1.69 -20.07 -6.24
C LYS A 103 0.31 -20.10 -6.92
N GLY A 104 -0.54 -21.08 -6.60
CA GLY A 104 -1.89 -21.22 -7.14
C GLY A 104 -2.89 -20.21 -6.58
N MET A 105 -2.60 -19.60 -5.43
CA MET A 105 -3.51 -18.73 -4.69
C MET A 105 -3.44 -17.25 -5.10
N LYS A 106 -3.06 -16.94 -6.35
CA LYS A 106 -2.89 -15.55 -6.82
C LYS A 106 -4.14 -14.69 -6.69
N SER A 107 -5.32 -15.27 -6.88
CA SER A 107 -6.59 -14.56 -6.72
C SER A 107 -6.82 -14.10 -5.27
N LEU A 108 -6.31 -14.87 -4.30
CA LEU A 108 -6.51 -14.65 -2.86
C LEU A 108 -5.36 -13.87 -2.21
N LEU A 109 -4.11 -14.20 -2.54
CA LEU A 109 -2.90 -13.62 -1.93
C LEU A 109 -2.25 -12.53 -2.80
N GLY A 110 -2.82 -12.27 -3.97
CA GLY A 110 -2.19 -11.46 -4.99
C GLY A 110 -0.99 -12.15 -5.65
N GLY A 111 -0.46 -11.54 -6.71
CA GLY A 111 0.74 -12.06 -7.39
C GLY A 111 1.98 -12.04 -6.49
N LYS A 112 2.15 -10.99 -5.67
CA LYS A 112 3.29 -10.86 -4.75
C LYS A 112 3.22 -11.87 -3.61
N GLY A 113 2.10 -11.94 -2.89
CA GLY A 113 1.93 -12.87 -1.77
C GLY A 113 2.03 -14.33 -2.19
N ALA A 114 1.42 -14.71 -3.31
CA ALA A 114 1.53 -16.07 -3.85
C ALA A 114 2.97 -16.45 -4.24
N ASN A 115 3.74 -15.49 -4.79
CA ASN A 115 5.16 -15.73 -5.10
C ASN A 115 6.04 -15.77 -3.85
N LEU A 116 5.77 -14.92 -2.84
CA LEU A 116 6.48 -14.98 -1.55
C LEU A 116 6.26 -16.34 -0.86
N ALA A 117 5.01 -16.81 -0.85
CA ALA A 117 4.65 -18.13 -0.34
C ALA A 117 5.38 -19.26 -1.09
N GLU A 118 5.43 -19.19 -2.42
CA GLU A 118 6.15 -20.16 -3.24
C GLU A 118 7.67 -20.15 -2.97
N MET A 119 8.29 -18.97 -2.92
CA MET A 119 9.72 -18.86 -2.64
C MET A 119 10.06 -19.39 -1.25
N ALA A 120 9.21 -19.11 -0.26
CA ALA A 120 9.34 -19.62 1.10
C ALA A 120 9.20 -21.16 1.15
N SER A 121 8.24 -21.73 0.42
CA SER A 121 7.96 -23.17 0.41
C SER A 121 9.06 -23.99 -0.27
N ILE A 122 9.69 -23.46 -1.32
CA ILE A 122 10.82 -24.12 -2.00
C ILE A 122 12.18 -23.89 -1.28
N GLY A 123 12.17 -23.21 -0.13
CA GLY A 123 13.33 -23.07 0.74
C GLY A 123 14.29 -21.92 0.40
N LEU A 124 13.86 -20.94 -0.41
CA LEU A 124 14.65 -19.72 -0.60
C LEU A 124 14.69 -18.88 0.70
N SER A 125 15.75 -18.09 0.84
CA SER A 125 15.94 -17.16 1.96
C SER A 125 14.99 -15.97 1.86
N VAL A 126 13.71 -16.21 2.15
CA VAL A 126 12.67 -15.18 2.21
C VAL A 126 12.53 -14.70 3.66
N PRO A 127 12.66 -13.39 3.93
CA PRO A 127 12.37 -12.85 5.26
C PRO A 127 10.92 -13.17 5.66
N PRO A 128 10.66 -13.68 6.88
CA PRO A 128 9.33 -14.08 7.31
C PRO A 128 8.31 -12.93 7.28
N GLY A 129 7.05 -13.29 7.09
CA GLY A 129 5.97 -12.34 6.98
C GLY A 129 4.60 -13.02 6.91
N LEU A 130 3.60 -12.21 6.58
CA LEU A 130 2.22 -12.63 6.37
C LEU A 130 1.59 -11.86 5.22
N THR A 131 0.57 -12.47 4.62
CA THR A 131 -0.27 -11.87 3.59
C THR A 131 -1.71 -11.82 4.07
N ILE A 132 -2.29 -10.63 4.11
CA ILE A 132 -3.72 -10.39 4.30
C ILE A 132 -4.40 -10.51 2.92
N SER A 133 -5.44 -11.33 2.82
CA SER A 133 -6.05 -11.70 1.55
C SER A 133 -6.77 -10.56 0.83
N THR A 134 -6.98 -10.72 -0.48
CA THR A 134 -7.82 -9.83 -1.30
C THR A 134 -9.30 -9.87 -0.89
N GLU A 135 -9.74 -10.93 -0.21
CA GLU A 135 -11.10 -11.04 0.32
C GLU A 135 -11.29 -10.18 1.56
N ALA A 136 -10.28 -10.09 2.44
CA ALA A 136 -10.29 -9.13 3.54
C ALA A 136 -10.37 -7.68 3.04
N CYS A 137 -9.70 -7.36 1.92
CA CYS A 137 -9.86 -6.06 1.25
C CYS A 137 -11.30 -5.85 0.76
N GLN A 138 -11.94 -6.87 0.19
CA GLN A 138 -13.32 -6.80 -0.26
C GLN A 138 -14.29 -6.57 0.92
N GLU A 139 -14.11 -7.33 2.01
CA GLU A 139 -14.88 -7.17 3.25
C GLU A 139 -14.72 -5.76 3.84
N TYR A 140 -13.50 -5.24 3.89
CA TYR A 140 -13.19 -3.88 4.34
C TYR A 140 -13.98 -2.82 3.54
N GLN A 141 -13.99 -2.95 2.21
CA GLN A 141 -14.71 -2.03 1.32
C GLN A 141 -16.24 -2.14 1.50
N GLN A 142 -16.76 -3.37 1.66
CA GLN A 142 -18.19 -3.61 1.90
C GLN A 142 -18.66 -3.11 3.27
N ASN A 143 -17.75 -3.06 4.25
CA ASN A 143 -18.01 -2.57 5.61
C ASN A 143 -17.81 -1.04 5.75
N GLY A 144 -17.78 -0.30 4.64
CA GLY A 144 -17.63 1.16 4.64
C GLY A 144 -16.24 1.61 5.08
N ASN A 145 -15.21 0.94 4.56
CA ASN A 145 -13.79 1.21 4.84
C ASN A 145 -13.43 1.03 6.32
N LYS A 146 -13.87 -0.09 6.88
CA LYS A 146 -13.56 -0.48 8.27
C LYS A 146 -13.11 -1.92 8.31
N LEU A 147 -12.07 -2.19 9.09
CA LEU A 147 -11.57 -3.55 9.27
C LEU A 147 -12.71 -4.47 9.72
N PRO A 148 -12.93 -5.62 9.03
CA PRO A 148 -13.93 -6.57 9.44
C PRO A 148 -13.58 -7.18 10.80
N HIS A 149 -14.60 -7.53 11.56
CA HIS A 149 -14.43 -8.12 12.89
C HIS A 149 -13.53 -9.38 12.84
N GLY A 150 -12.64 -9.51 13.83
CA GLY A 150 -11.71 -10.63 13.95
C GLY A 150 -10.46 -10.52 13.06
N LEU A 151 -10.41 -9.62 12.07
CA LEU A 151 -9.26 -9.53 11.17
C LEU A 151 -8.03 -8.99 11.88
N TRP A 152 -8.22 -8.04 12.80
CA TRP A 152 -7.10 -7.47 13.55
C TRP A 152 -6.42 -8.51 14.44
N GLU A 153 -7.21 -9.36 15.08
CA GLU A 153 -6.74 -10.49 15.88
C GLU A 153 -5.96 -11.49 15.02
N GLU A 154 -6.46 -11.85 13.83
CA GLU A 154 -5.73 -12.71 12.88
C GLU A 154 -4.39 -12.09 12.43
N ILE A 155 -4.34 -10.77 12.24
CA ILE A 155 -3.10 -10.05 11.90
C ILE A 155 -2.09 -10.14 13.05
N LEU A 156 -2.54 -9.95 14.29
CA LEU A 156 -1.71 -10.04 15.48
C LEU A 156 -1.17 -11.47 15.69
N GLU A 157 -2.01 -12.50 15.50
CA GLU A 157 -1.57 -13.91 15.54
C GLU A 157 -0.49 -14.21 14.49
N GLY A 158 -0.66 -13.69 13.27
CA GLY A 158 0.35 -13.81 12.23
C GLY A 158 1.65 -13.06 12.58
N LEU A 159 1.54 -11.87 13.18
CA LEU A 159 2.67 -11.07 13.63
C LEU A 159 3.47 -11.79 14.73
N GLU A 160 2.81 -12.42 15.70
CA GLU A 160 3.46 -13.21 16.74
C GLU A 160 4.30 -14.36 16.15
N SER A 161 3.82 -14.99 15.06
CA SER A 161 4.62 -15.99 14.33
C SER A 161 5.87 -15.38 13.70
N VAL A 162 5.79 -14.16 13.16
CA VAL A 162 6.95 -13.45 12.59
C VAL A 162 7.93 -13.04 13.68
N GLU A 163 7.44 -12.53 14.81
CA GLU A 163 8.25 -12.18 15.99
C GLU A 163 9.02 -13.39 16.52
N LYS A 164 8.36 -14.55 16.62
CA LYS A 164 8.98 -15.80 17.03
C LYS A 164 10.05 -16.28 16.06
N ASP A 165 9.78 -16.23 14.75
CA ASP A 165 10.72 -16.66 13.73
C ASP A 165 11.96 -15.74 13.66
N MET A 166 11.79 -14.45 13.92
CA MET A 166 12.88 -13.47 13.95
C MET A 166 13.59 -13.35 15.31
N GLY A 167 12.97 -13.81 16.40
CA GLY A 167 13.46 -13.60 17.77
C GLY A 167 13.50 -12.11 18.16
N ALA A 168 12.62 -11.30 17.58
CA ALA A 168 12.52 -9.86 17.73
C ALA A 168 11.04 -9.46 17.93
N VAL A 169 10.78 -8.32 18.57
CA VAL A 169 9.42 -7.89 18.94
C VAL A 169 9.15 -6.50 18.38
N LEU A 170 7.94 -6.30 17.85
CA LEU A 170 7.52 -5.02 17.30
C LEU A 170 7.41 -3.99 18.44
N GLY A 171 8.23 -2.94 18.38
CA GLY A 171 8.29 -1.89 19.40
C GLY A 171 9.26 -2.13 20.54
N ASP A 172 10.02 -3.23 20.56
CA ASP A 172 11.06 -3.47 21.57
C ASP A 172 12.41 -2.82 21.15
N PRO A 173 12.92 -1.81 21.88
CA PRO A 173 14.22 -1.19 21.57
C PRO A 173 15.40 -2.15 21.67
N SER A 174 15.32 -3.15 22.53
CA SER A 174 16.40 -4.11 22.77
C SER A 174 16.50 -5.16 21.66
N LYS A 175 15.38 -5.52 21.02
CA LYS A 175 15.28 -6.48 19.92
C LYS A 175 14.24 -6.01 18.90
N PRO A 176 14.54 -4.94 18.15
CA PRO A 176 13.54 -4.30 17.32
C PRO A 176 13.17 -5.17 16.11
N LEU A 177 11.89 -5.46 15.97
CA LEU A 177 11.31 -5.95 14.72
C LEU A 177 10.78 -4.74 13.94
N LEU A 178 11.29 -4.56 12.72
CA LEU A 178 10.78 -3.57 11.77
C LEU A 178 10.09 -4.29 10.61
N LEU A 179 9.04 -3.69 10.07
CA LEU A 179 8.19 -4.29 9.05
C LEU A 179 8.16 -3.45 7.78
N SER A 180 7.91 -4.11 6.65
CA SER A 180 7.45 -3.48 5.42
C SER A 180 6.02 -3.87 5.15
N VAL A 181 5.23 -2.92 4.65
CA VAL A 181 3.83 -3.13 4.25
C VAL A 181 3.72 -2.87 2.76
N ARG A 182 3.37 -3.90 2.01
CA ARG A 182 3.40 -3.92 0.55
C ARG A 182 2.09 -4.43 -0.03
N SER A 183 1.45 -3.60 -0.80
CA SER A 183 0.29 -3.95 -1.62
C SER A 183 0.61 -5.00 -2.70
N GLY A 184 -0.38 -5.85 -3.02
CA GLY A 184 -0.26 -6.85 -4.08
C GLY A 184 -1.61 -7.38 -4.57
N ALA A 185 -2.07 -6.91 -5.73
CA ALA A 185 -3.25 -7.46 -6.39
C ALA A 185 -2.94 -8.75 -7.17
N ALA A 186 -3.98 -9.47 -7.60
CA ALA A 186 -3.83 -10.70 -8.40
C ALA A 186 -3.15 -10.47 -9.75
N ILE A 187 -3.39 -9.30 -10.34
CA ILE A 187 -2.75 -8.83 -11.57
C ILE A 187 -1.77 -7.72 -11.19
N SER A 188 -0.59 -7.73 -11.83
CA SER A 188 0.44 -6.72 -11.57
C SER A 188 -0.06 -5.33 -11.98
N MET A 189 0.08 -4.37 -11.07
CA MET A 189 -0.27 -2.97 -11.28
C MET A 189 0.97 -2.10 -10.93
N PRO A 190 1.97 -2.02 -11.83
CA PRO A 190 3.26 -1.38 -11.53
C PRO A 190 3.11 0.12 -11.29
N GLY A 191 3.75 0.62 -10.23
CA GLY A 191 3.71 2.03 -9.84
C GLY A 191 2.36 2.52 -9.31
N MET A 192 1.38 1.63 -9.13
CA MET A 192 0.01 2.03 -8.78
C MET A 192 -0.31 1.96 -7.30
N MET A 193 0.54 1.30 -6.52
CA MET A 193 0.27 1.03 -5.12
C MET A 193 1.55 1.21 -4.31
N ASP A 194 1.42 1.94 -3.21
CA ASP A 194 2.54 2.38 -2.42
C ASP A 194 3.07 1.26 -1.51
N THR A 195 4.28 1.48 -1.00
CA THR A 195 4.98 0.59 -0.07
C THR A 195 5.45 1.43 1.11
N VAL A 196 5.28 0.92 2.32
CA VAL A 196 5.85 1.51 3.53
C VAL A 196 6.97 0.62 4.01
N LEU A 197 8.16 1.16 4.23
CA LEU A 197 9.31 0.47 4.83
C LEU A 197 9.57 0.99 6.24
N ASN A 198 10.35 0.24 7.02
CA ASN A 198 10.80 0.60 8.36
C ASN A 198 9.65 0.87 9.37
N LEU A 199 8.48 0.27 9.15
CA LEU A 199 7.36 0.38 10.08
C LEU A 199 7.72 -0.23 11.43
N GLY A 200 7.37 0.46 12.51
CA GLY A 200 7.71 0.12 13.88
C GLY A 200 8.78 1.02 14.50
N LEU A 201 9.35 1.95 13.74
CA LEU A 201 10.25 2.96 14.28
C LEU A 201 9.49 4.00 15.12
N ASN A 202 10.06 4.31 16.28
CA ASN A 202 9.72 5.43 17.16
C ASN A 202 11.01 5.87 17.89
N ASP A 203 10.93 6.84 18.81
CA ASP A 203 12.10 7.39 19.50
C ASP A 203 12.89 6.35 20.30
N ASP A 204 12.21 5.42 20.96
CA ASP A 204 12.87 4.38 21.76
C ASP A 204 13.51 3.33 20.85
N VAL A 205 12.76 2.87 19.84
CA VAL A 205 13.21 1.85 18.88
C VAL A 205 14.37 2.36 18.04
N VAL A 206 14.36 3.63 17.59
CA VAL A 206 15.47 4.20 16.81
C VAL A 206 16.73 4.33 17.66
N ALA A 207 16.61 4.66 18.96
CA ALA A 207 17.75 4.68 19.86
C ALA A 207 18.35 3.27 20.05
N GLY A 208 17.50 2.26 20.24
CA GLY A 208 17.93 0.86 20.28
C GLY A 208 18.60 0.37 18.99
N LEU A 209 18.05 0.77 17.84
CA LEU A 209 18.61 0.47 16.52
C LEU A 209 19.97 1.17 16.31
N ALA A 210 20.10 2.42 16.78
CA ALA A 210 21.32 3.20 16.69
C ALA A 210 22.50 2.54 17.43
N VAL A 211 22.23 1.95 18.61
CA VAL A 211 23.24 1.22 19.39
C VAL A 211 23.76 -0.02 18.64
N LYS A 212 22.87 -0.73 17.92
CA LYS A 212 23.22 -1.98 17.24
C LYS A 212 23.84 -1.79 15.86
N SER A 213 23.31 -0.83 15.11
CA SER A 213 23.53 -0.72 13.67
C SER A 213 24.15 0.63 13.26
N GLY A 214 24.45 1.50 14.23
CA GLY A 214 25.03 2.82 14.04
C GLY A 214 24.00 3.94 13.97
N GLU A 215 24.33 5.08 14.58
CA GLU A 215 23.40 6.21 14.72
C GLU A 215 22.94 6.76 13.37
N ARG A 216 23.87 6.99 12.44
CA ARG A 216 23.54 7.61 11.14
C ARG A 216 22.49 6.78 10.39
N PHE A 217 22.68 5.46 10.33
CA PHE A 217 21.75 4.55 9.66
C PHE A 217 20.36 4.54 10.33
N ALA A 218 20.31 4.50 11.66
CA ALA A 218 19.06 4.46 12.39
C ALA A 218 18.22 5.74 12.16
N TYR A 219 18.83 6.91 12.28
CA TYR A 219 18.13 8.18 12.07
C TYR A 219 17.85 8.47 10.60
N ASP A 220 18.69 8.02 9.66
CA ASP A 220 18.36 8.07 8.21
C ASP A 220 17.13 7.20 7.90
N SER A 221 17.08 5.98 8.45
CA SER A 221 15.92 5.10 8.29
C SER A 221 14.66 5.70 8.93
N TYR A 222 14.81 6.41 10.04
CA TYR A 222 13.68 7.04 10.73
C TYR A 222 13.14 8.27 10.00
N ARG A 223 13.98 9.17 9.48
CA ARG A 223 13.49 10.29 8.66
C ARG A 223 12.76 9.81 7.40
N ARG A 224 13.28 8.77 6.73
CA ARG A 224 12.66 8.18 5.53
C ARG A 224 11.33 7.54 5.87
N PHE A 225 11.23 6.88 7.03
CA PHE A 225 9.97 6.34 7.50
C PHE A 225 8.95 7.44 7.79
N LEU A 226 9.33 8.53 8.46
CA LEU A 226 8.44 9.65 8.75
C LEU A 226 7.89 10.28 7.47
N ASP A 227 8.72 10.46 6.44
CA ASP A 227 8.28 10.97 5.15
C ASP A 227 7.32 10.00 4.45
N MET A 228 7.76 8.75 4.23
CA MET A 228 7.00 7.73 3.51
C MET A 228 5.69 7.37 4.21
N PHE A 229 5.67 7.24 5.53
CA PHE A 229 4.44 7.01 6.29
C PHE A 229 3.53 8.25 6.23
N GLY A 230 4.11 9.44 6.25
CA GLY A 230 3.38 10.71 6.15
C GLY A 230 2.64 10.82 4.83
N ASP A 231 3.35 10.58 3.72
CA ASP A 231 2.79 10.62 2.37
C ASP A 231 1.78 9.51 2.12
N VAL A 232 2.20 8.26 2.32
CA VAL A 232 1.40 7.09 1.92
C VAL A 232 0.22 6.84 2.85
N VAL A 233 0.41 6.98 4.17
CA VAL A 233 -0.59 6.57 5.17
C VAL A 233 -1.38 7.77 5.67
N MET A 234 -0.72 8.88 5.96
CA MET A 234 -1.38 10.07 6.51
C MET A 234 -1.83 11.05 5.42
N GLY A 235 -1.38 10.91 4.17
CA GLY A 235 -1.70 11.83 3.08
C GLY A 235 -1.13 13.23 3.30
N ILE A 236 0.12 13.30 3.77
CA ILE A 236 0.94 14.52 3.90
C ILE A 236 1.90 14.55 2.71
N SER A 237 1.82 15.57 1.85
CA SER A 237 2.64 15.64 0.64
C SER A 237 4.14 15.49 0.93
N HIS A 238 4.81 14.59 0.22
CA HIS A 238 6.27 14.44 0.23
C HIS A 238 7.04 15.78 0.15
N SER A 239 6.51 16.75 -0.62
CA SER A 239 7.10 18.09 -0.75
C SER A 239 7.31 18.81 0.58
N SER A 240 6.44 18.58 1.57
CA SER A 240 6.52 19.20 2.89
C SER A 240 7.73 18.69 3.70
N PHE A 241 8.13 17.44 3.46
CA PHE A 241 9.33 16.85 4.06
C PHE A 241 10.59 17.30 3.31
N GLU A 242 10.54 17.27 1.98
CA GLU A 242 11.66 17.69 1.12
C GLU A 242 12.06 19.16 1.39
N GLU A 243 11.10 20.05 1.63
CA GLU A 243 11.37 21.44 2.00
C GLU A 243 12.24 21.54 3.27
N LYS A 244 11.96 20.72 4.30
CA LYS A 244 12.75 20.71 5.54
C LYS A 244 14.14 20.14 5.32
N LEU A 245 14.26 19.09 4.50
CA LEU A 245 15.54 18.50 4.14
C LEU A 245 16.42 19.50 3.39
N GLU A 246 15.89 20.16 2.37
CA GLU A 246 16.61 21.17 1.59
C GLU A 246 17.02 22.38 2.44
N GLN A 247 16.15 22.86 3.33
CA GLN A 247 16.49 23.92 4.30
C GLN A 247 17.66 23.51 5.20
N LEU A 248 17.64 22.28 5.71
CA LEU A 248 18.74 21.76 6.53
C LEU A 248 20.04 21.65 5.72
N LYS A 249 19.99 21.06 4.52
CA LYS A 249 21.17 20.95 3.63
C LYS A 249 21.77 22.32 3.33
N HIS A 250 20.94 23.30 2.99
CA HIS A 250 21.38 24.66 2.74
C HIS A 250 22.04 25.29 3.98
N SER A 251 21.45 25.12 5.17
CA SER A 251 22.00 25.64 6.42
C SER A 251 23.36 25.03 6.81
N LYS A 252 23.59 23.76 6.43
CA LYS A 252 24.84 23.04 6.70
C LYS A 252 25.86 23.16 5.54
N GLY A 253 25.48 23.77 4.42
CA GLY A 253 26.33 23.96 3.25
C GLY A 253 26.65 22.66 2.49
N VAL A 254 25.80 21.63 2.63
CA VAL A 254 25.96 20.35 1.93
C VAL A 254 25.04 20.25 0.71
N GLN A 255 25.42 19.44 -0.27
CA GLN A 255 24.62 19.24 -1.49
C GLN A 255 23.90 17.88 -1.50
N LEU A 256 24.54 16.84 -0.96
CA LEU A 256 24.00 15.48 -0.96
C LEU A 256 23.47 15.11 0.42
N ASP A 257 22.37 14.36 0.46
CA ASP A 257 21.82 13.78 1.69
C ASP A 257 22.83 12.88 2.41
N THR A 258 23.75 12.28 1.66
CA THR A 258 24.82 11.43 2.20
C THR A 258 25.78 12.18 3.11
N ASP A 259 25.91 13.49 2.89
CA ASP A 259 26.86 14.34 3.60
C ASP A 259 26.32 14.80 4.96
N LEU A 260 25.03 14.58 5.24
CA LEU A 260 24.42 14.86 6.54
C LEU A 260 24.95 13.89 7.61
N THR A 261 25.28 14.46 8.78
CA THR A 261 25.76 13.70 9.93
C THR A 261 24.62 13.08 10.72
N ALA A 262 24.92 12.17 11.65
CA ALA A 262 23.91 11.58 12.54
C ALA A 262 23.19 12.64 13.41
N SER A 263 23.90 13.68 13.84
CA SER A 263 23.29 14.79 14.60
C SER A 263 22.34 15.63 13.74
N ASP A 264 22.69 15.86 12.48
CA ASP A 264 21.80 16.59 11.56
C ASP A 264 20.54 15.77 11.27
N LEU A 265 20.66 14.45 11.12
CA LEU A 265 19.51 13.58 10.93
C LEU A 265 18.60 13.50 12.17
N LYS A 266 19.17 13.54 13.39
CA LYS A 266 18.39 13.68 14.63
C LYS A 266 17.59 14.98 14.65
N GLU A 267 18.21 16.09 14.25
CA GLU A 267 17.54 17.39 14.10
C GLU A 267 16.41 17.32 13.06
N LEU A 268 16.67 16.70 11.91
CA LEU A 268 15.71 16.56 10.83
C LEU A 268 14.50 15.71 11.24
N VAL A 269 14.70 14.62 11.98
CA VAL A 269 13.62 13.78 12.52
C VAL A 269 12.68 14.61 13.40
N ALA A 270 13.21 15.50 14.24
CA ALA A 270 12.38 16.40 15.05
C ALA A 270 11.58 17.36 14.17
N GLN A 271 12.20 17.94 13.14
CA GLN A 271 11.51 18.82 12.17
C GLN A 271 10.41 18.07 11.40
N TYR A 272 10.65 16.82 11.00
CA TYR A 272 9.67 16.00 10.28
C TYR A 272 8.45 15.68 11.15
N LYS A 273 8.63 15.45 12.46
CA LYS A 273 7.49 15.29 13.37
C LYS A 273 6.63 16.55 13.49
N LEU A 274 7.24 17.74 13.38
CA LEU A 274 6.48 18.99 13.34
C LEU A 274 5.62 19.10 12.08
N VAL A 275 6.07 18.57 10.94
CA VAL A 275 5.27 18.55 9.70
C VAL A 275 3.93 17.81 9.89
N TYR A 276 3.91 16.74 10.69
CA TYR A 276 2.67 16.03 11.04
C TYR A 276 1.71 16.92 11.82
N LEU A 277 2.22 17.61 12.84
CA LEU A 277 1.43 18.51 13.67
C LEU A 277 0.93 19.73 12.88
N GLU A 278 1.78 20.32 12.04
CA GLU A 278 1.45 21.48 11.20
C GLU A 278 0.41 21.15 10.12
N THR A 279 0.50 19.96 9.52
CA THR A 279 -0.36 19.59 8.37
C THR A 279 -1.66 18.90 8.78
N LYS A 280 -1.62 18.03 9.80
CA LYS A 280 -2.76 17.21 10.23
C LYS A 280 -3.32 17.61 11.59
N GLY A 281 -2.59 18.41 12.38
CA GLY A 281 -2.97 18.72 13.75
C GLY A 281 -2.78 17.54 14.71
N GLU A 282 -2.09 16.49 14.28
CA GLU A 282 -1.87 15.26 15.04
C GLU A 282 -0.38 14.93 15.06
N GLU A 283 0.08 14.34 16.16
CA GLU A 283 1.46 13.87 16.27
C GLU A 283 1.67 12.57 15.47
N PHE A 284 2.92 12.31 15.10
CA PHE A 284 3.30 11.03 14.50
C PHE A 284 2.97 9.86 15.45
N PRO A 285 2.25 8.81 14.99
CA PRO A 285 1.86 7.69 15.86
C PRO A 285 3.08 6.90 16.32
N SER A 286 3.46 7.03 17.59
CA SER A 286 4.63 6.35 18.18
C SER A 286 4.39 4.86 18.47
N ASP A 287 3.13 4.43 18.62
CA ASP A 287 2.76 3.02 18.80
C ASP A 287 2.89 2.25 17.46
N PRO A 288 3.81 1.26 17.37
CA PRO A 288 3.98 0.44 16.18
C PRO A 288 2.73 -0.34 15.75
N ARG A 289 1.87 -0.74 16.69
CA ARG A 289 0.63 -1.46 16.35
C ARG A 289 -0.36 -0.51 15.68
N LYS A 290 -0.45 0.73 16.17
CA LYS A 290 -1.24 1.75 15.50
C LYS A 290 -0.69 2.09 14.10
N GLN A 291 0.63 2.20 13.96
CA GLN A 291 1.25 2.37 12.65
C GLN A 291 0.84 1.25 11.68
N LEU A 292 0.88 -0.01 12.14
CA LEU A 292 0.51 -1.17 11.34
C LEU A 292 -0.97 -1.15 10.92
N GLU A 293 -1.87 -0.85 11.85
CA GLU A 293 -3.31 -0.73 11.59
C GLU A 293 -3.58 0.32 10.50
N LEU A 294 -2.99 1.52 10.65
CA LEU A 294 -3.14 2.62 9.69
C LEU A 294 -2.56 2.25 8.32
N ALA A 295 -1.40 1.59 8.28
CA ALA A 295 -0.78 1.16 7.04
C ALA A 295 -1.63 0.10 6.29
N VAL A 296 -2.25 -0.84 7.01
CA VAL A 296 -3.16 -1.83 6.41
C VAL A 296 -4.39 -1.13 5.81
N ASN A 297 -5.00 -0.20 6.55
CA ASN A 297 -6.13 0.58 6.06
C ASN A 297 -5.76 1.40 4.82
N ALA A 298 -4.62 2.08 4.83
CA ALA A 298 -4.14 2.86 3.69
C ALA A 298 -3.92 1.98 2.44
N VAL A 299 -3.40 0.75 2.59
CA VAL A 299 -3.28 -0.18 1.46
C VAL A 299 -4.65 -0.58 0.93
N PHE A 300 -5.63 -0.87 1.79
CA PHE A 300 -6.99 -1.18 1.34
C PHE A 300 -7.69 0.02 0.68
N ASP A 301 -7.50 1.23 1.20
CA ASP A 301 -8.03 2.47 0.61
C ASP A 301 -7.40 2.76 -0.76
N SER A 302 -6.10 2.51 -0.91
CA SER A 302 -5.38 2.74 -2.18
C SER A 302 -5.93 1.92 -3.35
N TRP A 303 -6.61 0.80 -3.08
CA TRP A 303 -7.33 0.01 -4.08
C TRP A 303 -8.36 0.85 -4.85
N ASN A 304 -9.02 1.78 -4.17
CA ASN A 304 -10.05 2.66 -4.74
C ASN A 304 -9.54 4.07 -5.05
N SER A 305 -8.21 4.27 -5.07
CA SER A 305 -7.63 5.54 -5.50
C SER A 305 -8.06 5.91 -6.94
N PRO A 306 -8.19 7.21 -7.27
CA PRO A 306 -8.50 7.64 -8.63
C PRO A 306 -7.53 7.07 -9.67
N ARG A 307 -6.24 7.00 -9.30
CA ARG A 307 -5.17 6.41 -10.12
C ARG A 307 -5.45 4.92 -10.40
N ALA A 308 -5.68 4.11 -9.35
CA ALA A 308 -5.93 2.68 -9.49
C ALA A 308 -7.21 2.37 -10.28
N ASN A 309 -8.30 3.11 -10.02
CA ASN A 309 -9.54 3.00 -10.78
C ASN A 309 -9.33 3.31 -12.27
N LYS A 310 -8.61 4.39 -12.59
CA LYS A 310 -8.32 4.75 -13.98
C LYS A 310 -7.47 3.70 -14.67
N TYR A 311 -6.45 3.16 -14.00
CA TYR A 311 -5.62 2.10 -14.55
C TYR A 311 -6.43 0.83 -14.87
N ARG A 312 -7.29 0.38 -13.95
CA ARG A 312 -8.16 -0.78 -14.20
C ARG A 312 -9.12 -0.53 -15.35
N SER A 313 -9.67 0.68 -15.45
CA SER A 313 -10.55 1.09 -16.56
C SER A 313 -9.84 1.06 -17.91
N ILE A 314 -8.63 1.67 -18.01
CA ILE A 314 -7.85 1.71 -19.27
C ILE A 314 -7.44 0.31 -19.71
N ASN A 315 -7.02 -0.54 -18.78
CA ASN A 315 -6.57 -1.91 -19.07
C ASN A 315 -7.71 -2.93 -19.10
N GLN A 316 -8.97 -2.49 -18.99
CA GLN A 316 -10.17 -3.34 -19.02
C GLN A 316 -10.14 -4.48 -17.97
N ILE A 317 -9.52 -4.21 -16.82
CA ILE A 317 -9.39 -5.19 -15.72
C ILE A 317 -10.70 -5.21 -14.92
N THR A 318 -11.40 -6.34 -14.97
CA THR A 318 -12.66 -6.56 -14.24
C THR A 318 -12.57 -7.84 -13.39
N GLY A 319 -13.47 -7.98 -12.41
CA GLY A 319 -13.58 -9.20 -11.60
C GLY A 319 -12.57 -9.36 -10.46
N LEU A 320 -11.65 -8.41 -10.26
CA LEU A 320 -10.74 -8.43 -9.11
C LEU A 320 -11.48 -8.00 -7.83
N LYS A 321 -11.29 -8.77 -6.76
CA LYS A 321 -11.93 -8.54 -5.45
C LYS A 321 -11.33 -7.36 -4.68
N GLY A 322 -10.03 -7.12 -4.85
CA GLY A 322 -9.26 -6.20 -4.05
C GLY A 322 -7.75 -6.37 -4.23
N THR A 323 -6.99 -5.76 -3.33
CA THR A 323 -5.55 -5.95 -3.20
C THR A 323 -5.23 -6.73 -1.93
N ALA A 324 -4.19 -7.56 -1.94
CA ALA A 324 -3.66 -8.17 -0.74
C ALA A 324 -2.64 -7.23 -0.07
N VAL A 325 -2.42 -7.42 1.23
CA VAL A 325 -1.40 -6.68 1.99
C VAL A 325 -0.34 -7.66 2.44
N ASN A 326 0.91 -7.43 2.07
CA ASN A 326 2.05 -8.24 2.48
C ASN A 326 2.80 -7.49 3.56
N ILE A 327 2.81 -8.04 4.77
CA ILE A 327 3.56 -7.53 5.92
C ILE A 327 4.78 -8.43 6.08
N GLN A 328 5.98 -7.89 5.94
CA GLN A 328 7.21 -8.68 5.91
C GLN A 328 8.28 -8.04 6.78
N CYS A 329 9.05 -8.84 7.53
CA CYS A 329 10.14 -8.29 8.33
C CYS A 329 11.18 -7.60 7.44
N MET A 330 11.69 -6.47 7.92
CA MET A 330 12.71 -5.69 7.23
C MET A 330 14.06 -6.42 7.20
N VAL A 331 14.73 -6.29 6.07
CA VAL A 331 16.17 -6.52 5.92
C VAL A 331 16.77 -5.24 5.34
N PHE A 332 17.99 -4.90 5.77
CA PHE A 332 18.56 -3.59 5.48
C PHE A 332 19.74 -3.72 4.52
N GLY A 333 19.60 -3.11 3.34
CA GLY A 333 20.70 -2.96 2.39
C GLY A 333 21.61 -1.77 2.69
N ASN A 334 21.26 -0.92 3.67
CA ASN A 334 21.91 0.36 4.00
C ASN A 334 22.64 0.34 5.37
N MET A 335 23.10 -0.82 5.84
CA MET A 335 23.89 -0.96 7.07
C MET A 335 25.41 -0.76 6.86
N GLY A 336 25.82 -0.22 5.72
CA GLY A 336 27.23 -0.05 5.36
C GLY A 336 27.63 -0.80 4.09
N ASN A 337 28.93 -0.86 3.82
CA ASN A 337 29.47 -1.31 2.52
C ASN A 337 29.43 -2.83 2.31
N THR A 338 29.06 -3.60 3.34
CA THR A 338 28.82 -5.06 3.27
C THR A 338 27.34 -5.41 3.12
N SER A 339 26.48 -4.40 2.92
CA SER A 339 25.04 -4.53 2.69
C SER A 339 24.67 -3.86 1.36
N GLY A 340 23.60 -4.33 0.72
CA GLY A 340 23.14 -3.73 -0.53
C GLY A 340 21.77 -4.23 -0.96
N THR A 341 21.27 -3.66 -2.03
CA THR A 341 19.99 -4.02 -2.65
C THR A 341 20.16 -4.08 -4.16
N GLY A 342 19.37 -4.90 -4.85
CA GLY A 342 19.44 -4.99 -6.30
C GLY A 342 18.20 -5.62 -6.90
N VAL A 343 18.09 -5.48 -8.21
CA VAL A 343 17.04 -6.09 -9.03
C VAL A 343 17.71 -6.74 -10.22
N LEU A 344 17.31 -7.98 -10.53
CA LEU A 344 17.85 -8.70 -11.68
C LEU A 344 16.78 -9.46 -12.44
N PHE A 345 17.08 -9.69 -13.70
CA PHE A 345 16.44 -10.65 -14.57
C PHE A 345 17.41 -11.81 -14.83
N THR A 346 16.89 -13.02 -14.86
CA THR A 346 17.69 -14.23 -15.14
C THR A 346 18.22 -14.28 -16.58
N ARG A 347 17.68 -13.42 -17.47
CA ARG A 347 18.09 -13.21 -18.86
C ARG A 347 17.91 -11.74 -19.19
N ASN A 348 18.62 -11.25 -20.20
CA ASN A 348 18.44 -9.89 -20.69
C ASN A 348 17.00 -9.70 -21.23
N PRO A 349 16.19 -8.78 -20.65
CA PRO A 349 14.80 -8.60 -21.06
C PRO A 349 14.64 -7.94 -22.44
N SER A 350 15.68 -7.28 -22.96
CA SER A 350 15.68 -6.61 -24.26
C SER A 350 16.16 -7.52 -25.39
N THR A 351 17.21 -8.32 -25.16
CA THR A 351 17.82 -9.16 -26.21
C THR A 351 17.47 -10.64 -26.10
N GLY A 352 17.02 -11.11 -24.93
CA GLY A 352 16.81 -12.52 -24.62
C GLY A 352 18.08 -13.31 -24.30
N GLU A 353 19.25 -12.66 -24.28
CA GLU A 353 20.53 -13.27 -23.96
C GLU A 353 20.49 -13.97 -22.59
N LYS A 354 21.04 -15.19 -22.52
CA LYS A 354 21.10 -15.98 -21.29
C LYS A 354 22.27 -15.53 -20.40
N LYS A 355 22.21 -14.28 -19.93
CA LYS A 355 23.12 -13.67 -18.96
C LYS A 355 22.28 -12.98 -17.88
N LEU A 356 22.73 -13.02 -16.62
CA LEU A 356 22.11 -12.23 -15.55
C LEU A 356 22.20 -10.75 -15.94
N TYR A 357 21.07 -10.06 -15.88
CA TYR A 357 20.97 -8.65 -16.25
C TYR A 357 20.28 -7.91 -15.13
N GLY A 358 20.93 -6.93 -14.53
CA GLY A 358 20.38 -6.24 -13.38
C GLY A 358 21.30 -5.16 -12.86
N GLU A 359 20.84 -4.58 -11.76
CA GLU A 359 21.44 -3.43 -11.11
C GLU A 359 21.56 -3.70 -9.61
N PHE A 360 22.62 -3.18 -9.01
CA PHE A 360 22.94 -3.33 -7.60
C PHE A 360 23.43 -2.01 -7.03
N LEU A 361 23.06 -1.73 -5.78
CA LEU A 361 23.55 -0.59 -5.01
C LEU A 361 24.07 -1.07 -3.66
N VAL A 362 25.33 -0.76 -3.39
CA VAL A 362 25.95 -0.94 -2.07
C VAL A 362 25.44 0.15 -1.12
N ASN A 363 25.15 -0.25 0.13
CA ASN A 363 24.73 0.64 1.20
C ASN A 363 23.50 1.49 0.81
N ALA A 364 22.43 0.84 0.37
CA ALA A 364 21.22 1.46 -0.16
C ALA A 364 19.96 0.68 0.20
N GLN A 365 18.79 1.34 0.17
CA GLN A 365 17.49 0.68 0.26
C GLN A 365 16.86 0.54 -1.13
N GLY A 366 15.89 -0.37 -1.27
CA GLY A 366 15.23 -0.63 -2.56
C GLY A 366 14.58 0.61 -3.18
N GLU A 367 14.20 1.59 -2.36
CA GLU A 367 13.73 2.90 -2.81
C GLU A 367 14.79 3.64 -3.65
N ASP A 368 16.06 3.63 -3.23
CA ASP A 368 17.13 4.36 -3.93
C ASP A 368 17.38 3.79 -5.33
N VAL A 369 17.12 2.49 -5.53
CA VAL A 369 17.18 1.82 -6.85
C VAL A 369 16.03 2.30 -7.75
N VAL A 370 14.84 2.51 -7.20
CA VAL A 370 13.65 2.90 -7.97
C VAL A 370 13.64 4.41 -8.25
N ALA A 371 14.09 5.23 -7.29
CA ALA A 371 14.09 6.67 -7.41
C ALA A 371 15.15 7.20 -8.39
N GLY A 372 16.19 6.41 -8.68
CA GLY A 372 17.26 6.81 -9.61
C GLY A 372 18.14 7.95 -9.10
N ILE A 373 18.10 8.25 -7.79
CA ILE A 373 18.91 9.30 -7.15
C ILE A 373 20.39 8.90 -7.16
N ARG A 374 20.68 7.60 -7.05
CA ARG A 374 22.03 7.04 -7.14
C ARG A 374 22.15 6.26 -8.44
N THR A 375 23.29 6.42 -9.12
CA THR A 375 23.61 5.63 -10.31
C THR A 375 23.77 4.16 -9.92
N PRO A 376 22.93 3.25 -10.43
CA PRO A 376 23.05 1.82 -10.15
C PRO A 376 24.35 1.25 -10.73
N GLU A 377 24.90 0.25 -10.05
CA GLU A 377 26.10 -0.48 -10.47
C GLU A 377 25.70 -1.84 -11.08
N ASP A 378 26.57 -2.44 -11.90
CA ASP A 378 26.33 -3.78 -12.47
C ASP A 378 26.40 -4.86 -11.35
N LEU A 379 25.76 -6.01 -11.58
CA LEU A 379 25.82 -7.19 -10.71
C LEU A 379 27.25 -7.70 -10.50
N ASP A 380 28.17 -7.42 -11.43
CA ASP A 380 29.59 -7.72 -11.26
C ASP A 380 30.21 -6.97 -10.07
N MET A 381 29.66 -5.82 -9.66
CA MET A 381 30.09 -5.17 -8.42
C MET A 381 29.75 -6.02 -7.19
N MET A 382 28.56 -6.62 -7.15
CA MET A 382 28.16 -7.51 -6.06
C MET A 382 29.12 -8.69 -5.94
N LYS A 383 29.60 -9.24 -7.06
CA LYS A 383 30.62 -10.29 -7.08
C LYS A 383 31.92 -9.88 -6.39
N ASN A 384 32.30 -8.61 -6.49
CA ASN A 384 33.53 -8.08 -5.92
C ASN A 384 33.37 -7.76 -4.42
N CYS A 385 32.29 -7.08 -4.03
CA CYS A 385 32.10 -6.63 -2.64
C CYS A 385 31.44 -7.68 -1.74
N MET A 386 30.63 -8.59 -2.29
CA MET A 386 29.86 -9.60 -1.55
C MET A 386 29.90 -10.96 -2.28
N PRO A 387 31.08 -11.59 -2.42
CA PRO A 387 31.28 -12.78 -3.25
C PRO A 387 30.49 -14.01 -2.77
N GLU A 388 30.22 -14.12 -1.47
CA GLU A 388 29.43 -15.23 -0.92
C GLU A 388 27.94 -15.08 -1.25
N ALA A 389 27.40 -13.86 -1.18
CA ALA A 389 26.01 -13.59 -1.52
C ALA A 389 25.74 -13.65 -3.04
N TYR A 390 26.78 -13.43 -3.85
CA TYR A 390 26.69 -13.50 -5.31
C TYR A 390 26.66 -14.96 -5.83
N LYS A 391 27.27 -15.90 -5.12
CA LYS A 391 27.30 -17.33 -5.47
C LYS A 391 25.99 -18.01 -5.11
#